data_AF-H1S5E5-F1
#
_entry.id   AF-H1S5E5-F1
#
_cell.length_a   1.000
_cell.length_b   1.000
_cell.length_c   1.000
_cell.angle_alpha   90.00
_cell.angle_beta   90.00
_cell.angle_gamma   90.00
#
_symmetry.space_group_name_H-M   'P 1'
#
loop_
_entity.id
_entity.type
_entity.pdbx_description
1 polymer ?
#
loop_
_entity_poly.entity_id
_entity_poly.type
_entity_poly.pdbx_seq_one_letter_code
_entity_poly.pdbx_strand_id
1 'polypeptide(L)'
;MERSFKKNTTNTANYMRNTASPRSYMRYFNRVVFAHNYVQVHVALFDLVPRLLRRGQSPETVANDLAQLASINGFHDCVATVVNELAMRGAA
;
A
#
# COMPACT_ATOMS: atom_id res chain seq x y z
N MET A 1 -35.26 -42.03 8.84
CA MET A 1 -33.81 -41.74 8.71
C MET A 1 -33.65 -40.25 8.43
N GLU A 2 -33.60 -39.43 9.48
CA GLU A 2 -33.30 -38.00 9.38
C GLU A 2 -31.81 -37.81 9.08
N ARG A 3 -31.50 -37.15 7.96
CA ARG A 3 -30.13 -36.74 7.62
C ARG A 3 -29.86 -35.38 8.23
N SER A 4 -29.11 -35.36 9.33
CA SER A 4 -28.59 -34.14 9.95
C SER A 4 -27.67 -33.39 8.97
N PHE A 5 -28.12 -32.24 8.48
CA PHE A 5 -27.26 -31.27 7.83
C PHE A 5 -26.32 -30.66 8.87
N LYS A 6 -25.09 -31.19 8.97
CA LYS A 6 -24.01 -30.51 9.70
C LYS A 6 -23.79 -29.16 9.03
N LYS A 7 -24.25 -28.09 9.69
CA LYS A 7 -23.86 -26.71 9.37
C LYS A 7 -22.33 -26.67 9.46
N ASN A 8 -21.68 -26.61 8.30
CA ASN A 8 -20.26 -26.35 8.22
C ASN A 8 -20.07 -24.93 8.76
N THR A 9 -19.67 -24.86 10.02
CA THR A 9 -19.28 -23.64 10.70
C THR A 9 -18.31 -22.93 9.77
N THR A 10 -18.75 -21.80 9.24
CA THR A 10 -17.94 -20.88 8.48
C THR A 10 -16.71 -20.58 9.32
N ASN A 11 -15.60 -21.24 8.99
CA ASN A 11 -14.25 -20.76 9.26
C ASN A 11 -14.02 -19.49 8.42
N THR A 12 -14.90 -18.50 8.57
CA THR A 12 -14.60 -17.09 8.33
C THR A 12 -13.59 -16.74 9.38
N ALA A 13 -12.36 -17.07 9.03
CA ALA A 13 -11.21 -16.95 9.85
C ALA A 13 -11.14 -15.52 10.39
N ASN A 14 -11.15 -15.46 11.71
CA ASN A 14 -10.84 -14.29 12.52
C ASN A 14 -9.35 -13.92 12.37
N TYR A 15 -8.83 -13.84 11.14
CA TYR A 15 -7.55 -13.17 10.91
C TYR A 15 -7.80 -11.66 10.98
N MET A 16 -7.54 -11.12 12.16
CA MET A 16 -7.04 -9.76 12.30
C MET A 16 -8.03 -8.64 11.95
N ARG A 17 -8.96 -8.40 12.89
CA ARG A 17 -9.73 -7.17 13.03
C ARG A 17 -8.85 -5.89 13.16
N ASN A 18 -7.52 -6.04 13.34
CA ASN A 18 -6.55 -4.95 13.52
C ASN A 18 -5.53 -4.78 12.38
N THR A 19 -5.52 -5.62 11.35
CA THR A 19 -4.72 -5.34 10.14
C THR A 19 -5.68 -4.85 9.07
N ALA A 20 -5.76 -3.53 8.82
CA ALA A 20 -6.65 -3.09 7.74
C ALA A 20 -6.24 -3.82 6.45
N SER A 21 -7.22 -4.44 5.82
CA SER A 21 -7.04 -5.37 4.71
C SER A 21 -6.13 -4.76 3.65
N PRO A 22 -5.22 -5.54 3.03
CA PRO A 22 -4.41 -5.08 1.90
C PRO A 22 -5.26 -4.46 0.78
N ARG A 23 -6.51 -4.93 0.61
CA ARG A 23 -7.48 -4.37 -0.34
C ARG A 23 -7.81 -2.90 -0.10
N SER A 24 -7.83 -2.46 1.15
CA SER A 24 -8.08 -1.04 1.48
C SER A 24 -6.97 -0.13 0.95
N TYR A 25 -5.78 -0.68 0.71
CA TYR A 25 -4.62 0.05 0.21
C TYR A 25 -4.44 -0.06 -1.32
N MET A 26 -5.02 -1.08 -1.96
CA MET A 26 -4.90 -1.29 -3.41
C MET A 26 -5.26 -0.05 -4.22
N ARG A 27 -6.25 0.73 -3.81
CA ARG A 27 -6.63 1.98 -4.51
C ARG A 27 -5.48 2.99 -4.58
N TYR A 28 -4.60 3.03 -3.58
CA TYR A 28 -3.47 3.96 -3.56
C TYR A 28 -2.31 3.44 -4.39
N PHE A 29 -2.03 2.13 -4.33
CA PHE A 29 -1.04 1.51 -5.22
C PHE A 29 -1.44 1.66 -6.68
N ASN A 30 -2.72 1.46 -7.01
CA ASN A 30 -3.25 1.69 -8.36
C ASN A 30 -3.01 3.13 -8.82
N ARG A 31 -3.10 4.13 -7.95
CA ARG A 31 -2.81 5.52 -8.34
C ARG A 31 -1.35 5.74 -8.74
N VAL A 32 -0.41 5.02 -8.14
CA VAL A 32 1.01 5.06 -8.55
C VAL A 32 1.18 4.36 -9.90
N VAL A 33 0.58 3.18 -10.07
CA VAL A 33 0.67 2.38 -11.31
C VAL A 33 -0.02 3.05 -12.50
N PHE A 34 -1.11 3.79 -12.29
CA PHE A 34 -1.84 4.48 -13.35
C PHE A 34 -1.46 5.97 -13.49
N ALA A 35 -0.38 6.41 -12.84
CA ALA A 35 0.13 7.76 -13.06
C ALA A 35 0.74 7.85 -14.47
N HIS A 36 0.35 8.86 -15.23
CA HIS A 36 0.84 9.11 -16.61
C HIS A 36 1.76 10.32 -16.71
N ASN A 37 1.94 11.08 -15.62
CA ASN A 37 2.85 12.21 -15.55
C ASN A 37 3.42 12.42 -14.15
N TYR A 38 4.45 13.26 -14.06
CA TYR A 38 5.13 13.57 -12.81
C TYR A 38 4.21 14.14 -11.73
N VAL A 39 3.25 14.99 -12.09
CA VAL A 39 2.32 15.57 -11.10
C VAL A 39 1.45 14.47 -10.46
N GLN A 40 0.92 13.56 -11.29
CA GLN A 40 0.09 12.45 -10.82
C GLN A 40 0.85 11.48 -9.92
N VAL A 41 2.08 11.09 -10.30
CA VAL A 41 2.88 10.17 -9.47
C VAL A 41 3.26 10.83 -8.15
N HIS A 42 3.65 12.12 -8.15
CA HIS A 42 3.94 12.83 -6.90
C HIS A 42 2.71 12.86 -5.99
N VAL A 43 1.53 13.24 -6.50
CA VAL A 43 0.28 13.24 -5.70
C VAL A 43 -0.04 11.85 -5.15
N ALA A 44 0.14 10.80 -5.95
CA ALA A 44 -0.07 9.42 -5.52
C ALA A 44 0.91 9.01 -4.40
N LEU A 45 2.19 9.37 -4.53
CA LEU A 45 3.23 9.09 -3.53
C LEU A 45 3.00 9.88 -2.23
N PHE A 46 2.67 11.17 -2.32
CA PHE A 46 2.33 12.02 -1.17
C PHE A 46 1.14 11.49 -0.37
N ASP A 47 0.18 10.82 -1.04
CA ASP A 47 -0.95 10.18 -0.38
C ASP A 47 -0.55 8.81 0.23
N LEU A 48 0.19 7.98 -0.51
CA LEU A 48 0.47 6.60 -0.10
C LEU A 48 1.58 6.49 0.95
N VAL A 49 2.72 7.14 0.73
CA VAL A 49 3.94 6.99 1.56
C VAL A 49 3.67 7.23 3.04
N PRO A 50 3.01 8.32 3.49
CA PRO A 50 2.78 8.55 4.92
C PRO A 50 1.92 7.47 5.56
N ARG A 51 1.02 6.82 4.79
CA ARG A 51 0.17 5.74 5.32
C ARG A 51 0.95 4.45 5.50
N LEU A 52 1.96 4.20 4.66
CA LEU A 52 2.86 3.04 4.78
C LEU A 52 3.84 3.24 5.94
N LEU A 53 4.42 4.43 6.07
CA LEU A 53 5.30 4.78 7.20
C LEU A 53 4.57 4.70 8.54
N ARG A 54 3.33 5.20 8.65
CA ARG A 54 2.50 5.07 9.88
C ARG A 54 2.17 3.62 10.25
N ARG A 55 2.30 2.68 9.32
CA ARG A 55 2.17 1.24 9.60
C ARG A 55 3.46 0.58 10.08
N GLY A 56 4.54 1.35 10.20
CA GLY A 56 5.85 0.87 10.62
C GLY A 56 6.65 0.23 9.50
N GLN A 57 6.30 0.45 8.22
CA GLN A 57 7.19 0.06 7.12
C GLN A 57 8.42 0.97 7.10
N SER A 58 9.61 0.38 6.85
CA SER A 58 10.82 1.19 6.74
C SER A 58 10.82 2.01 5.43
N PRO A 59 11.44 3.19 5.43
CA PRO A 59 11.57 4.01 4.23
C PRO A 59 12.23 3.26 3.07
N GLU A 60 13.23 2.40 3.33
CA GLU A 60 13.91 1.66 2.25
C GLU A 60 12.99 0.64 1.59
N THR A 61 12.15 -0.06 2.38
CA THR A 61 11.16 -1.00 1.84
C THR A 61 10.11 -0.25 1.02
N VAL A 62 9.58 0.85 1.55
CA VAL A 62 8.58 1.68 0.84
C VAL A 62 9.16 2.22 -0.47
N ALA A 63 10.40 2.71 -0.47
CA ALA A 63 11.05 3.22 -1.67
C ALA A 63 11.22 2.12 -2.72
N ASN A 64 11.72 0.93 -2.35
CA ASN A 64 11.88 -0.19 -3.28
C ASN A 64 10.55 -0.63 -3.90
N ASP A 65 9.52 -0.86 -3.08
CA ASP A 65 8.22 -1.36 -3.55
C ASP A 65 7.56 -0.35 -4.50
N LEU A 66 7.56 0.94 -4.13
CA LEU A 66 6.96 1.98 -4.95
C LEU A 66 7.78 2.29 -6.21
N ALA A 67 9.10 2.15 -6.15
CA ALA A 67 9.97 2.32 -7.30
C ALA A 67 9.68 1.26 -8.37
N GLN A 68 9.46 0.00 -7.97
CA GLN A 68 9.05 -1.06 -8.90
C GLN A 68 7.71 -0.74 -9.58
N LEU A 69 6.74 -0.21 -8.83
CA LEU A 69 5.43 0.15 -9.37
C LEU A 69 5.49 1.38 -10.29
N ALA A 70 6.26 2.40 -9.91
CA ALA A 70 6.43 3.63 -10.67
C ALA A 70 7.27 3.43 -11.95
N SER A 71 8.16 2.44 -11.97
CA SER A 71 8.96 2.06 -13.14
C SER A 71 8.10 1.68 -14.34
N ILE A 72 6.87 1.19 -14.14
CA ILE A 72 5.95 0.81 -15.23
C ILE A 72 5.73 1.98 -16.20
N ASN A 73 5.72 3.23 -15.71
CA ASN A 73 5.53 4.43 -16.51
C ASN A 73 6.78 5.34 -16.53
N GLY A 74 7.96 4.83 -16.14
CA GLY A 74 9.21 5.59 -16.18
C GLY A 74 9.42 6.60 -15.04
N PHE A 75 8.75 6.45 -13.90
CA PHE A 75 8.88 7.35 -12.75
C PHE A 75 9.75 6.81 -11.61
N HIS A 76 10.66 5.89 -11.92
CA HIS A 76 11.54 5.24 -10.92
C HIS A 76 12.30 6.25 -10.06
N ASP A 77 12.95 7.22 -10.71
CA ASP A 77 13.96 8.08 -10.08
C ASP A 77 13.37 9.07 -9.08
N CYS A 78 12.10 9.46 -9.21
CA CYS A 78 11.48 10.41 -8.28
C CYS A 78 11.00 9.77 -6.98
N VAL A 79 10.84 8.43 -6.93
CA VAL A 79 10.26 7.76 -5.76
C VAL A 79 11.16 7.90 -4.53
N ALA A 80 12.46 7.65 -4.66
CA ALA A 80 13.39 7.69 -3.54
C ALA A 80 13.42 9.07 -2.88
N THR A 81 13.47 10.13 -3.69
CA THR A 81 13.45 11.52 -3.19
C THR A 81 12.17 11.81 -2.40
N VAL A 82 11.00 11.49 -2.95
CA VAL A 82 9.71 11.75 -2.27
C VAL A 82 9.59 10.94 -0.98
N VAL A 83 10.02 9.67 -0.98
CA VAL A 83 9.98 8.84 0.22
C VAL A 83 10.89 9.38 1.32
N ASN A 84 12.11 9.78 0.97
CA ASN A 84 13.05 10.36 1.93
C ASN A 84 12.53 11.68 2.53
N GLU A 85 11.99 12.57 1.71
CA GLU A 85 11.39 13.82 2.18
C GLU A 85 10.25 13.58 3.18
N LEU A 86 9.38 12.61 2.87
CA LEU A 86 8.23 12.29 3.72
C LEU A 86 8.62 11.54 4.99
N ALA A 87 9.64 10.69 4.92
CA ALA A 87 10.22 10.05 6.10
C ALA A 87 10.82 11.09 7.05
N MET A 88 11.59 12.05 6.52
CA MET A 88 12.16 13.15 7.33
C MET A 88 11.07 14.03 7.96
N ARG A 89 10.00 14.35 7.22
CA ARG A 89 8.87 15.14 7.75
C ARG A 89 8.06 14.45 8.84
N GLY A 90 8.01 13.12 8.82
CA GLY A 90 7.31 12.33 9.85
C GLY A 90 8.18 11.97 11.06
N ALA A 91 9.49 12.22 10.98
CA ALA A 91 10.45 11.97 12.05
C ALA A 91 10.73 13.21 12.94
N ALA A 92 10.20 14.38 12.56
CA ALA A 92 10.24 15.62 13.34
C ALA A 92 8.97 15.75 14.20
#